data_AF-A0AAQ3NM04-F1
#
_entry.id   AF-A0AAQ3NM04-F1
#
_cell.length_a   1.000
_cell.length_b   1.000
_cell.length_c   1.000
_cell.angle_alpha   90.00
_cell.angle_beta   90.00
_cell.angle_gamma   90.00
#
_symmetry.space_group_name_H-M   'P 1'
#
loop_
_entity.id
_entity.type
_entity.pdbx_description
1 polymer ?
#
loop_
_entity_poly.entity_id
_entity_poly.type
_entity_poly.pdbx_seq_one_letter_code
_entity_poly.pdbx_strand_id
1 'polypeptide(L)'
;MGKGLIPADLDTWKQRRRVIAPAFHNSYLEAMVKIFTACSERTILKVNKLLEGDSYGGPKSAELDLEAEFSSLALDIIGLGVFNYDFGSVTKESPVIKIISDFAFLPFGGGPRKCVGDQFALMESTVALTMLLQNFDVELKGTPESVELVTGATIHTKNGLWCKLKKRSNLH
;
A
#
# COMPACT_ATOMS: atom_id res chain seq x y z
N MET A 1 13.85 12.73 -14.53
CA MET A 1 12.71 13.34 -13.81
C MET A 1 12.49 14.75 -14.35
N GLY A 2 11.24 15.24 -14.42
CA GLY A 2 10.94 16.62 -14.81
C GLY A 2 11.13 17.63 -13.67
N LYS A 3 10.81 18.91 -13.91
CA LYS A 3 10.87 20.01 -12.92
C LYS A 3 9.76 19.91 -11.85
N GLY A 4 9.64 18.78 -11.15
CA GLY A 4 8.62 18.53 -10.11
C GLY A 4 8.92 19.18 -8.75
N LEU A 5 8.25 18.72 -7.69
CA LEU A 5 8.52 19.15 -6.30
C LEU A 5 9.93 18.75 -5.82
N ILE A 6 10.37 17.53 -6.14
CA ILE A 6 11.62 16.96 -5.62
C ILE A 6 12.86 17.75 -6.09
N PRO A 7 13.12 17.95 -7.40
CA PRO A 7 14.31 18.66 -7.88
C PRO A 7 14.17 20.20 -7.94
N ALA A 8 13.11 20.79 -7.37
CA ALA A 8 12.95 22.25 -7.34
C ALA A 8 13.85 22.90 -6.28
N ASP A 9 14.36 24.10 -6.59
CA ASP A 9 14.97 25.03 -5.64
C ASP A 9 13.99 25.42 -4.50
N LEU A 10 14.46 26.10 -3.46
CA LEU A 10 13.67 26.37 -2.26
C LEU A 10 12.43 27.25 -2.51
N ASP A 11 12.51 28.28 -3.36
CA ASP A 11 11.41 29.22 -3.57
C ASP A 11 10.36 28.64 -4.52
N THR A 12 10.80 28.05 -5.64
CA THR A 12 9.93 27.29 -6.55
C THR A 12 9.23 26.13 -5.81
N TRP A 13 9.94 25.42 -4.94
CA TRP A 13 9.37 24.37 -4.09
C TRP A 13 8.36 24.93 -3.09
N LYS A 14 8.66 26.04 -2.42
CA LYS A 14 7.79 26.66 -1.40
C LYS A 14 6.46 27.12 -2.01
N GLN A 15 6.50 27.70 -3.20
CA GLN A 15 5.30 28.05 -3.97
C GLN A 15 4.48 26.80 -4.32
N ARG A 16 5.09 25.79 -4.95
CA ARG A 16 4.41 24.56 -5.39
C ARG A 16 3.86 23.73 -4.24
N ARG A 17 4.59 23.62 -3.13
CA ARG A 17 4.12 22.91 -1.93
C ARG A 17 2.89 23.59 -1.33
N ARG A 18 2.82 24.93 -1.35
CA ARG A 18 1.64 25.66 -0.87
C ARG A 18 0.37 25.33 -1.69
N VAL A 19 0.52 25.02 -2.98
CA VAL A 19 -0.60 24.59 -3.85
C VAL A 19 -0.98 23.12 -3.61
N ILE A 20 0.00 22.23 -3.37
CA ILE A 20 -0.22 20.78 -3.31
C ILE A 20 -0.58 20.28 -1.90
N ALA A 21 -0.02 20.88 -0.84
CA ALA A 21 -0.22 20.41 0.54
C ALA A 21 -1.69 20.38 1.03
N PRO A 22 -2.60 21.27 0.61
CA PRO A 22 -4.01 21.19 0.99
C PRO A 22 -4.69 19.87 0.62
N ALA A 23 -4.31 19.23 -0.49
CA ALA A 23 -4.89 17.95 -0.92
C ALA A 23 -4.58 16.78 0.03
N PHE A 24 -3.54 16.92 0.86
CA PHE A 24 -3.11 15.92 1.85
C PHE A 24 -3.39 16.38 3.29
N HIS A 25 -4.24 17.40 3.48
CA HIS A 25 -4.52 17.98 4.78
C HIS A 25 -5.51 17.15 5.60
N ASN A 26 -5.33 17.13 6.93
CA ASN A 26 -6.11 16.28 7.84
C ASN A 26 -7.63 16.55 7.84
N SER A 27 -8.08 17.68 7.30
CA SER A 27 -9.51 17.96 7.05
C SER A 27 -10.19 16.97 6.10
N TYR A 28 -9.42 16.22 5.31
CA TYR A 28 -9.92 15.24 4.35
C TYR A 28 -9.84 13.79 4.86
N LEU A 29 -9.40 13.54 6.10
CA LEU A 29 -9.19 12.19 6.64
C LEU A 29 -10.43 11.30 6.55
N GLU A 30 -11.64 11.83 6.79
CA GLU A 30 -12.87 11.03 6.70
C GLU A 30 -13.14 10.55 5.26
N ALA A 31 -12.84 11.37 4.25
CA ALA A 31 -12.96 11.00 2.85
C ALA A 31 -11.84 10.03 2.43
N MET A 32 -10.61 10.28 2.88
CA MET A 32 -9.45 9.41 2.66
C MET A 32 -9.70 8.00 3.23
N VAL A 33 -10.12 7.88 4.49
CA VAL A 33 -10.41 6.59 5.14
C VAL A 33 -11.54 5.84 4.42
N LYS A 34 -12.57 6.52 3.91
CA LYS A 34 -13.62 5.87 3.09
C LYS A 34 -13.05 5.27 1.80
N ILE A 35 -12.14 5.97 1.12
CA ILE A 35 -11.44 5.45 -0.08
C ILE A 35 -10.53 4.27 0.31
N PHE A 36 -9.73 4.40 1.38
CA PHE A 36 -8.84 3.34 1.84
C PHE A 36 -9.61 2.05 2.20
N THR A 37 -10.76 2.21 2.86
CA THR A 37 -11.67 1.12 3.23
C THR A 37 -12.23 0.45 1.96
N ALA A 38 -12.84 1.22 1.06
CA ALA A 38 -13.44 0.70 -0.17
C ALA A 38 -12.43 0.04 -1.13
N CYS A 39 -11.17 0.49 -1.14
CA CYS A 39 -10.10 -0.19 -1.88
C CYS A 39 -9.67 -1.48 -1.17
N SER A 40 -9.52 -1.47 0.16
CA SER A 40 -9.12 -2.65 0.95
C SER A 40 -10.18 -3.76 0.93
N GLU A 41 -11.47 -3.39 0.84
CA GLU A 41 -12.59 -4.32 0.61
C GLU A 41 -12.42 -5.12 -0.69
N ARG A 42 -11.87 -4.52 -1.76
CA ARG A 42 -11.58 -5.24 -3.01
C ARG A 42 -10.56 -6.36 -2.79
N THR A 43 -9.52 -6.09 -2.00
CA THR A 43 -8.50 -7.10 -1.64
C THR A 43 -9.10 -8.20 -0.76
N ILE A 44 -9.97 -7.85 0.20
CA ILE A 44 -10.70 -8.84 1.01
C ILE A 44 -11.61 -9.72 0.15
N LEU A 45 -12.36 -9.14 -0.79
CA LEU A 45 -13.24 -9.88 -1.70
C LEU A 45 -12.45 -10.81 -2.63
N LYS A 46 -11.30 -10.34 -3.14
CA LYS A 46 -10.35 -11.14 -3.93
C LYS A 46 -9.84 -12.35 -3.15
N VAL A 47 -9.37 -12.16 -1.91
CA VAL A 47 -8.87 -13.26 -1.06
C VAL A 47 -9.99 -14.22 -0.64
N ASN A 48 -11.19 -13.73 -0.31
CA ASN A 48 -12.34 -14.61 -0.03
C ASN A 48 -12.69 -15.48 -1.25
N LYS A 49 -12.73 -14.91 -2.46
CA LYS A 49 -12.98 -15.69 -3.70
C LYS A 49 -11.91 -16.77 -3.92
N LEU A 50 -10.64 -16.48 -3.63
CA LEU A 50 -9.55 -17.46 -3.72
C LEU A 50 -9.68 -18.59 -2.68
N LEU A 51 -10.28 -18.32 -1.51
CA LEU A 51 -10.56 -19.32 -0.47
C LEU A 51 -11.81 -20.18 -0.78
N GLU A 52 -12.81 -19.60 -1.46
CA GLU A 52 -14.04 -20.29 -1.83
C GLU A 52 -13.84 -21.25 -3.01
N GLY A 53 -13.05 -20.83 -4.02
CA GLY A 53 -12.69 -21.66 -5.18
C GLY A 53 -13.87 -22.04 -6.09
N ASP A 54 -13.56 -22.74 -7.19
CA ASP A 54 -14.56 -23.09 -8.22
C ASP A 54 -15.36 -24.38 -7.91
N SER A 55 -15.48 -24.80 -6.64
CA SER A 55 -16.10 -26.09 -6.27
C SER A 55 -16.58 -26.17 -4.82
N TYR A 56 -17.49 -27.11 -4.54
CA TYR A 56 -18.09 -27.41 -3.23
C TYR A 56 -17.08 -28.04 -2.24
N GLY A 57 -16.05 -27.29 -1.86
CA GLY A 57 -14.92 -27.77 -1.05
C GLY A 57 -13.66 -26.92 -1.22
N GLY A 58 -13.80 -25.59 -1.20
CA GLY A 58 -12.73 -24.63 -1.48
C GLY A 58 -11.44 -24.79 -0.65
N PRO A 59 -10.31 -24.28 -1.15
CA PRO A 59 -9.03 -24.38 -0.47
C PRO A 59 -9.06 -23.63 0.87
N LYS A 60 -8.78 -24.34 1.97
CA LYS A 60 -8.74 -23.80 3.36
C LYS A 60 -7.74 -22.66 3.58
N SER A 61 -6.94 -22.32 2.57
CA SER A 61 -5.95 -21.26 2.58
C SER A 61 -5.62 -20.82 1.15
N ALA A 62 -5.50 -19.52 0.92
CA ALA A 62 -5.00 -18.95 -0.33
C ALA A 62 -3.50 -18.61 -0.16
N GLU A 63 -2.71 -18.75 -1.22
CA GLU A 63 -1.28 -18.37 -1.23
C GLU A 63 -1.09 -17.24 -2.25
N LEU A 64 -0.54 -16.11 -1.79
CA LEU A 64 -0.38 -14.88 -2.57
C LEU A 64 0.84 -14.08 -2.12
N ASP A 65 1.42 -13.31 -3.04
CA ASP A 65 2.47 -12.34 -2.77
C ASP A 65 1.87 -11.06 -2.18
N LEU A 66 2.04 -10.85 -0.87
CA LEU A 66 1.48 -9.68 -0.19
C LEU A 66 2.18 -8.37 -0.58
N GLU A 67 3.41 -8.39 -1.10
CA GLU A 67 4.06 -7.18 -1.57
C GLU A 67 3.44 -6.69 -2.87
N ALA A 68 3.14 -7.60 -3.80
CA ALA A 68 2.39 -7.30 -5.01
C ALA A 68 0.97 -6.80 -4.69
N GLU A 69 0.23 -7.49 -3.79
CA GLU A 69 -1.13 -7.07 -3.41
C GLU A 69 -1.16 -5.68 -2.75
N PHE A 70 -0.23 -5.38 -1.83
CA PHE A 70 -0.17 -4.07 -1.17
C PHE A 70 0.31 -2.96 -2.12
N SER A 71 1.22 -3.26 -3.05
CA SER A 71 1.66 -2.30 -4.09
C SER A 71 0.51 -1.94 -5.03
N SER A 72 -0.27 -2.92 -5.47
CA SER A 72 -1.49 -2.71 -6.26
C SER A 72 -2.57 -1.94 -5.48
N LEU A 73 -2.79 -2.28 -4.21
CA LEU A 73 -3.75 -1.57 -3.34
C LEU A 73 -3.38 -0.10 -3.17
N ALA A 74 -2.11 0.20 -2.92
CA ALA A 74 -1.61 1.58 -2.80
C ALA A 74 -1.73 2.36 -4.13
N LEU A 75 -1.51 1.71 -5.27
CA LEU A 75 -1.71 2.36 -6.58
C LEU A 75 -3.19 2.72 -6.82
N ASP A 76 -4.13 1.84 -6.49
CA ASP A 76 -5.57 2.11 -6.60
C ASP A 76 -6.04 3.20 -5.61
N ILE A 77 -5.49 3.20 -4.38
CA ILE A 77 -5.76 4.23 -3.36
C ILE A 77 -5.21 5.60 -3.78
N ILE A 78 -3.97 5.69 -4.26
CA ILE A 78 -3.38 6.94 -4.77
C ILE A 78 -4.14 7.42 -6.00
N GLY A 79 -4.51 6.50 -6.91
CA GLY A 79 -5.34 6.80 -8.08
C GLY A 79 -6.66 7.47 -7.69
N LEU A 80 -7.47 6.81 -6.87
CA LEU A 80 -8.78 7.31 -6.47
C LEU A 80 -8.69 8.53 -5.54
N GLY A 81 -7.78 8.51 -4.57
CA GLY A 81 -7.66 9.55 -3.55
C GLY A 81 -6.97 10.85 -3.99
N VAL A 82 -6.05 10.78 -4.96
CA VAL A 82 -5.26 11.96 -5.42
C VAL A 82 -5.62 12.38 -6.84
N PHE A 83 -5.97 11.43 -7.71
CA PHE A 83 -6.24 11.69 -9.15
C PHE A 83 -7.69 11.44 -9.57
N ASN A 84 -8.55 10.95 -8.66
CA ASN A 84 -9.92 10.50 -8.96
C ASN A 84 -9.96 9.50 -10.14
N TYR A 85 -9.00 8.57 -10.17
CA TYR A 85 -8.79 7.61 -11.25
C TYR A 85 -8.61 6.18 -10.69
N ASP A 86 -9.41 5.24 -11.17
CA ASP A 86 -9.31 3.83 -10.78
C ASP A 86 -8.36 3.08 -11.71
N PHE A 87 -7.20 2.64 -11.21
CA PHE A 87 -6.28 1.81 -11.99
C PHE A 87 -6.73 0.34 -12.06
N GLY A 88 -7.57 -0.11 -11.12
CA GLY A 88 -8.01 -1.51 -11.02
C GLY A 88 -6.87 -2.51 -10.75
N SER A 89 -5.75 -2.06 -10.19
CA SER A 89 -4.50 -2.79 -9.96
C SER A 89 -4.66 -3.97 -9.02
N VAL A 90 -5.61 -3.91 -8.07
CA VAL A 90 -5.95 -5.09 -7.24
C VAL A 90 -6.50 -6.24 -8.11
N THR A 91 -7.06 -5.93 -9.29
CA THR A 91 -7.65 -6.89 -10.23
C THR A 91 -6.81 -7.19 -11.49
N LYS A 92 -5.72 -6.44 -11.72
CA LYS A 92 -4.85 -6.55 -12.91
C LYS A 92 -3.40 -6.20 -12.56
N GLU A 93 -2.43 -6.97 -13.03
CA GLU A 93 -1.01 -6.71 -12.76
C GLU A 93 -0.56 -5.33 -13.25
N SER A 94 0.21 -4.61 -12.42
CA SER A 94 0.71 -3.24 -12.69
C SER A 94 2.18 -3.10 -12.28
N PRO A 95 3.12 -2.71 -13.17
CA PRO A 95 4.56 -2.92 -12.95
C PRO A 95 5.36 -1.64 -12.56
N VAL A 96 5.19 -1.07 -11.36
CA VAL A 96 5.98 0.12 -10.94
C VAL A 96 6.19 0.26 -9.42
N ILE A 97 7.44 0.50 -8.95
CA ILE A 97 7.92 1.63 -8.07
C ILE A 97 9.36 1.43 -7.53
N LYS A 98 10.01 2.52 -7.07
CA LYS A 98 11.43 2.65 -6.61
C LYS A 98 11.64 3.86 -5.62
N ILE A 99 12.80 3.88 -4.90
CA ILE A 99 13.41 4.78 -3.83
C ILE A 99 12.80 4.67 -2.39
N ILE A 100 13.48 4.68 -1.20
CA ILE A 100 14.88 4.98 -0.72
C ILE A 100 15.42 3.99 0.40
N SER A 101 16.20 4.44 1.44
CA SER A 101 17.23 3.70 2.23
C SER A 101 17.32 3.94 3.79
N ASP A 102 18.45 3.54 4.42
CA ASP A 102 18.72 3.22 5.85
C ASP A 102 18.64 4.26 7.01
N PHE A 103 18.40 3.70 8.21
CA PHE A 103 18.88 4.04 9.58
C PHE A 103 19.07 5.51 10.04
N ALA A 104 18.07 6.33 9.81
CA ALA A 104 17.43 7.06 10.93
C ALA A 104 15.92 6.98 10.73
N PHE A 105 15.09 6.82 11.78
CA PHE A 105 13.65 6.61 11.60
C PHE A 105 12.90 7.90 11.25
N LEU A 106 13.10 8.32 10.00
CA LEU A 106 12.44 9.41 9.31
C LEU A 106 12.00 8.88 7.92
N PRO A 107 11.10 7.87 7.85
CA PRO A 107 10.70 7.26 6.58
C PRO A 107 10.05 8.25 5.59
N PHE A 108 9.53 9.36 6.12
CA PHE A 108 8.99 10.48 5.34
C PHE A 108 9.92 11.70 5.26
N GLY A 109 11.20 11.53 5.60
CA GLY A 109 12.16 12.62 5.76
C GLY A 109 11.84 13.56 6.92
N GLY A 110 12.49 14.73 6.94
CA GLY A 110 12.34 15.74 7.99
C GLY A 110 12.58 17.16 7.51
N GLY A 111 12.44 18.12 8.41
CA GLY A 111 12.56 19.55 8.11
C GLY A 111 11.55 20.03 7.06
N PRO A 112 11.84 21.12 6.31
CA PRO A 112 10.92 21.64 5.30
C PRO A 112 10.55 20.60 4.24
N ARG A 113 11.51 19.78 3.81
CA ARG A 113 11.38 18.83 2.69
C ARG A 113 10.72 17.49 3.07
N LYS A 114 10.21 17.31 4.30
CA LYS A 114 9.37 16.16 4.71
C LYS A 114 8.31 15.83 3.64
N CYS A 115 7.93 14.57 3.46
CA CYS A 115 6.88 14.16 2.54
C CYS A 115 5.60 15.01 2.73
N VAL A 116 4.84 15.18 1.65
CA VAL A 116 3.58 15.94 1.66
C VAL A 116 2.36 15.06 1.97
N GLY A 117 2.46 13.75 1.71
CA GLY A 117 1.44 12.74 2.01
C GLY A 117 1.89 11.75 3.08
N ASP A 118 2.64 12.18 4.10
CA ASP A 118 3.08 11.31 5.19
C ASP A 118 1.89 10.77 6.01
N GLN A 119 0.91 11.63 6.31
CA GLN A 119 -0.31 11.24 7.02
C GLN A 119 -1.21 10.34 6.15
N PHE A 120 -1.24 10.59 4.84
CA PHE A 120 -1.96 9.75 3.85
C PHE A 120 -1.38 8.33 3.87
N ALA A 121 -0.08 8.18 3.63
CA ALA A 121 0.58 6.87 3.55
C ALA A 121 0.54 6.08 4.88
N LEU A 122 0.64 6.76 6.03
CA LEU A 122 0.47 6.13 7.33
C LEU A 122 -0.96 5.61 7.53
N MET A 123 -1.97 6.42 7.19
CA MET A 123 -3.39 6.06 7.38
C MET A 123 -3.82 4.97 6.39
N GLU A 124 -3.40 5.07 5.13
CA GLU A 124 -3.51 4.04 4.07
C GLU A 124 -2.95 2.69 4.56
N SER A 125 -1.68 2.67 4.98
CA SER A 125 -1.03 1.45 5.50
C SER A 125 -1.73 0.89 6.72
N THR A 126 -2.19 1.76 7.64
CA THR A 126 -2.89 1.37 8.86
C THR A 126 -4.25 0.72 8.57
N VAL A 127 -5.05 1.33 7.69
CA VAL A 127 -6.36 0.79 7.28
C VAL A 127 -6.17 -0.54 6.55
N ALA A 128 -5.31 -0.59 5.52
CA ALA A 128 -5.05 -1.80 4.74
C ALA A 128 -4.59 -2.99 5.60
N LEU A 129 -3.59 -2.76 6.47
CA LEU A 129 -3.05 -3.80 7.35
C LEU A 129 -4.08 -4.24 8.42
N THR A 130 -4.81 -3.29 9.01
CA THR A 130 -5.85 -3.61 10.00
C THR A 130 -6.96 -4.46 9.38
N MET A 131 -7.45 -4.06 8.20
CA MET A 131 -8.51 -4.78 7.49
C MET A 131 -8.06 -6.16 7.02
N LEU A 132 -6.79 -6.33 6.60
CA LEU A 132 -6.21 -7.64 6.30
C LEU A 132 -6.22 -8.54 7.55
N LEU A 133 -5.63 -8.08 8.66
CA LEU A 133 -5.46 -8.88 9.88
C LEU A 133 -6.76 -9.15 10.64
N GLN A 134 -7.79 -8.31 10.46
CA GLN A 134 -9.14 -8.55 10.97
C GLN A 134 -9.88 -9.66 10.20
N ASN A 135 -9.62 -9.82 8.89
CA ASN A 135 -10.31 -10.79 8.05
C ASN A 135 -9.54 -12.12 7.91
N PHE A 136 -8.21 -12.10 8.03
CA PHE A 136 -7.36 -13.25 7.74
C PHE A 136 -6.27 -13.47 8.78
N ASP A 137 -6.02 -14.75 9.08
CA ASP A 137 -4.79 -15.19 9.73
C ASP A 137 -3.71 -15.34 8.64
N VAL A 138 -2.57 -14.68 8.82
CA VAL A 138 -1.49 -14.55 7.84
C VAL A 138 -0.25 -15.33 8.32
N GLU A 139 0.27 -16.21 7.46
CA GLU A 139 1.43 -17.08 7.74
C GLU A 139 2.46 -16.94 6.61
N LEU A 140 3.74 -16.72 6.92
CA LEU A 140 4.79 -16.60 5.90
C LEU A 140 5.00 -17.95 5.18
N LYS A 141 5.07 -17.95 3.85
CA LYS A 141 5.35 -19.17 3.06
C LYS A 141 6.86 -19.41 2.94
N GLY A 142 7.46 -19.85 4.04
CA GLY A 142 8.89 -20.14 4.13
C GLY A 142 9.43 -19.80 5.51
N THR A 143 10.70 -19.39 5.57
CA THR A 143 11.33 -18.84 6.78
C THR A 143 11.76 -17.38 6.52
N PRO A 144 12.00 -16.55 7.55
CA PRO A 144 12.46 -15.18 7.36
C PRO A 144 13.72 -15.06 6.49
N GLU A 145 14.61 -16.04 6.57
CA GLU A 145 15.88 -16.10 5.82
C GLU A 145 15.65 -16.39 4.32
N SER A 146 14.49 -16.92 3.94
CA SER A 146 14.11 -17.12 2.53
C SER A 146 13.61 -15.84 1.85
N VAL A 147 13.35 -14.78 2.62
CA VAL A 147 12.89 -13.47 2.13
C VAL A 147 14.10 -12.62 1.72
N GLU A 148 14.67 -12.91 0.56
CA GLU A 148 15.75 -12.10 -0.03
C GLU A 148 15.25 -10.67 -0.33
N LEU A 149 15.91 -9.66 0.23
CA LEU A 149 15.66 -8.25 -0.07
C LEU A 149 16.63 -7.71 -1.12
N VAL A 150 16.13 -6.92 -2.06
CA VAL A 150 16.91 -6.24 -3.10
C VAL A 150 16.72 -4.73 -3.04
N THR A 151 17.83 -4.00 -3.01
CA THR A 151 17.84 -2.54 -3.13
C THR A 151 17.86 -2.16 -4.61
N GLY A 152 16.68 -2.20 -5.25
CA GLY A 152 16.54 -1.69 -6.62
C GLY A 152 16.44 -0.17 -6.63
N ALA A 153 15.62 0.36 -5.73
CA ALA A 153 15.83 1.64 -5.04
C ALA A 153 14.83 1.75 -3.88
N THR A 154 13.60 1.23 -4.04
CA THR A 154 12.86 0.72 -2.87
C THR A 154 13.60 -0.55 -2.45
N ILE A 155 13.62 -0.79 -1.14
CA ILE A 155 13.80 -2.14 -0.63
C ILE A 155 12.51 -2.89 -0.99
N HIS A 156 12.65 -3.96 -1.75
CA HIS A 156 11.57 -4.86 -2.16
C HIS A 156 12.07 -6.29 -2.02
N THR A 157 11.17 -7.26 -1.88
CA THR A 157 11.57 -8.67 -1.96
C THR A 157 11.96 -9.03 -3.39
N LYS A 158 12.97 -9.89 -3.52
CA LYS A 158 13.51 -10.34 -4.81
C LYS A 158 12.56 -11.29 -5.54
N ASN A 159 11.76 -12.04 -4.77
CA ASN A 159 10.98 -13.18 -5.24
C ASN A 159 9.48 -13.06 -4.86
N GLY A 160 9.04 -11.94 -4.29
CA GLY A 160 7.71 -11.75 -3.70
C GLY A 160 7.64 -12.09 -2.19
N LEU A 161 6.77 -11.40 -1.46
CA LEU A 161 6.47 -11.68 -0.04
C LEU A 161 5.33 -12.69 0.06
N TRP A 162 5.63 -13.93 -0.31
CA TRP A 162 4.63 -15.00 -0.35
C TRP A 162 4.11 -15.35 1.04
N CYS A 163 2.81 -15.18 1.24
CA CYS A 163 2.11 -15.53 2.46
C CYS A 163 0.90 -16.41 2.16
N LYS A 164 0.54 -17.19 3.18
CA LYS A 164 -0.59 -18.10 3.23
C LYS A 164 -1.65 -17.47 4.12
N LEU A 165 -2.81 -17.15 3.54
CA LEU A 165 -3.93 -16.52 4.22
C LEU A 165 -5.01 -17.56 4.49
N LYS A 166 -5.59 -17.54 5.69
CA LYS A 166 -6.74 -18.36 6.11
C LYS A 166 -7.81 -17.41 6.63
N LYS A 167 -9.10 -17.73 6.44
CA LYS A 167 -10.19 -16.90 6.98
C LYS A 167 -10.15 -16.91 8.51
N ARG A 168 -10.04 -15.73 9.13
CA ARG A 168 -9.93 -15.59 10.58
C ARG A 168 -11.19 -16.11 11.25
N SER A 169 -11.04 -16.98 12.24
CA SER A 169 -12.18 -17.70 12.85
C SER A 169 -12.99 -16.85 13.84
N ASN A 170 -12.39 -15.81 14.43
CA ASN A 170 -12.95 -15.10 15.57
C ASN A 170 -13.13 -13.60 15.27
N LEU A 171 -14.39 -13.16 15.26
CA LEU A 171 -14.73 -11.82 15.78
C LEU A 171 -15.03 -11.96 17.28
N HIS A 172 -14.35 -11.14 18.08
CA HIS A 172 -14.69 -10.81 19.46
C HIS A 172 -14.73 -9.28 19.55
#